data_AF-A0A3B8R7B4-F1
#
_entry.id   AF-A0A3B8R7B4-F1
#
_cell.length_a   1.000
_cell.length_b   1.000
_cell.length_c   1.000
_cell.angle_alpha   90.00
_cell.angle_beta   90.00
_cell.angle_gamma   90.00
#
_symmetry.space_group_name_H-M   'P 1'
#
loop_
_entity.id
_entity.type
_entity.pdbx_description
1 polymer ?
#
loop_
_entity_poly.entity_id
_entity_poly.type
_entity_poly.pdbx_seq_one_letter_code
_entity_poly.pdbx_strand_id
1 'polypeptide(L)'
;TSPTAASSGTDLNAMAALDAANQIKARLIAFLAQGDVVGPGEFSDGKVRHGDVIWDWADLIQAAYLNRVSLSATGFYKTPDIHFDRATGKGQPFYYYAFGVACSEVVVDTTTGEYRLSQVDILHDVGRSLNPALDQGQIEGGFVQGLGWLTTEELLWNEAGHLISNSPSNYKIPTAFDIPDHFKVTLFQEDNPEATVFHSKAVGEPPLKL
;
A
#
# COMPACT_ATOMS: atom_id res chain seq x y z
N THR A 1 -18.42 2.76 2.50
CA THR A 1 -17.08 2.18 2.29
C THR A 1 -16.89 1.03 3.26
N SER A 2 -16.07 0.04 2.92
CA SER A 2 -15.66 -1.02 3.85
C SER A 2 -14.60 -0.50 4.84
N PRO A 3 -14.31 -1.20 5.95
CA PRO A 3 -13.17 -0.88 6.81
C PRO A 3 -11.85 -0.91 6.04
N THR A 4 -10.91 -0.02 6.39
CA THR A 4 -9.53 -0.05 5.85
C THR A 4 -8.74 -1.13 6.59
N ALA A 5 -8.78 -2.36 6.06
CA ALA A 5 -8.12 -3.54 6.61
C ALA A 5 -7.69 -4.51 5.48
N ALA A 6 -7.04 -5.63 5.83
CA ALA A 6 -6.55 -6.64 4.88
C ALA A 6 -5.57 -6.06 3.84
N SER A 7 -4.89 -4.97 4.20
CA SER A 7 -4.01 -4.18 3.35
C SER A 7 -4.64 -3.73 2.01
N SER A 8 -5.97 -3.76 1.91
CA SER A 8 -6.73 -3.56 0.66
C SER A 8 -7.04 -2.09 0.35
N GLY A 9 -6.68 -1.17 1.26
CA GLY A 9 -7.02 0.24 1.17
C GLY A 9 -6.51 0.89 -0.12
N THR A 10 -5.23 0.69 -0.44
CA THR A 10 -4.63 1.18 -1.68
C THR A 10 -5.29 0.54 -2.89
N ASP A 11 -5.34 -0.79 -2.96
CA ASP A 11 -5.85 -1.52 -4.11
C ASP A 11 -7.29 -1.14 -4.47
N LEU A 12 -8.18 -1.09 -3.48
CA LEU A 12 -9.60 -0.82 -3.72
C LEU A 12 -9.85 0.66 -4.02
N ASN A 13 -9.35 1.56 -3.18
CA ASN A 13 -9.69 2.98 -3.30
C ASN A 13 -8.92 3.66 -4.43
N ALA A 14 -7.67 3.25 -4.70
CA ALA A 14 -6.91 3.83 -5.80
C ALA A 14 -7.43 3.35 -7.16
N MET A 15 -7.90 2.11 -7.29
CA MET A 15 -8.59 1.66 -8.50
C MET A 15 -9.91 2.39 -8.72
N ALA A 16 -10.69 2.63 -7.66
CA ALA A 16 -11.91 3.45 -7.75
C ALA A 16 -11.58 4.91 -8.14
N ALA A 17 -10.52 5.50 -7.57
CA ALA A 17 -10.07 6.83 -7.96
C ALA A 17 -9.56 6.88 -9.41
N LEU A 18 -8.85 5.85 -9.86
CA LEU A 18 -8.38 5.71 -11.24
C LEU A 18 -9.54 5.61 -12.23
N ASP A 19 -10.59 4.85 -11.89
CA ASP A 19 -11.82 4.78 -12.68
C ASP A 19 -12.47 6.17 -12.82
N ALA A 20 -12.68 6.89 -11.72
CA ALA A 20 -13.23 8.25 -11.75
C ALA A 20 -12.39 9.20 -12.60
N ALA A 21 -11.05 9.16 -12.45
CA ALA A 21 -10.13 9.98 -13.22
C ALA A 21 -10.18 9.65 -14.72
N ASN A 22 -10.22 8.36 -15.09
CA ASN A 22 -10.30 7.92 -16.47
C ASN A 22 -11.63 8.32 -17.13
N GLN A 23 -12.74 8.31 -16.41
CA GLN A 23 -14.02 8.83 -16.91
C GLN A 23 -13.94 10.32 -17.24
N ILE A 24 -13.30 11.14 -16.39
CA ILE A 24 -13.09 12.57 -16.64
C ILE A 24 -12.16 12.77 -17.85
N LYS A 25 -11.03 12.05 -17.90
CA LYS A 25 -10.11 12.11 -19.04
C LYS A 25 -10.79 11.74 -20.35
N ALA A 26 -11.63 10.70 -20.37
CA ALA A 26 -12.38 10.30 -21.56
C ALA A 26 -13.32 11.39 -22.07
N ARG A 27 -14.02 12.10 -21.16
CA ARG A 27 -14.89 13.24 -21.54
C ARG A 27 -14.09 14.42 -22.08
N LEU A 28 -12.93 14.71 -21.51
CA LEU A 28 -12.04 15.76 -22.02
C LEU A 28 -11.48 15.41 -23.41
N ILE A 29 -11.07 14.16 -23.63
CA ILE A 29 -10.63 13.69 -24.95
C ILE A 29 -11.80 13.78 -25.95
N ALA A 30 -13.00 13.34 -25.58
CA ALA A 30 -14.18 13.43 -26.45
C ALA A 30 -14.56 14.87 -26.79
N PHE A 31 -14.33 15.82 -25.87
CA PHE A 31 -14.49 17.25 -26.13
C PHE A 31 -13.44 17.76 -27.14
N LEU A 32 -12.18 17.38 -26.97
CA LEU A 32 -11.09 17.75 -27.89
C LEU A 32 -11.25 17.14 -29.29
N ALA A 33 -11.84 15.95 -29.40
CA ALA A 33 -12.06 15.24 -30.66
C ALA A 33 -13.19 15.82 -31.54
N GLN A 34 -13.99 16.78 -31.03
CA GLN A 34 -15.01 17.47 -31.83
C GLN A 34 -14.41 18.40 -32.91
N GLY A 35 -13.08 18.64 -32.89
CA GLY A 35 -12.38 19.56 -33.79
C GLY A 35 -11.47 18.90 -34.84
N ASP A 36 -11.91 17.80 -35.48
CA ASP A 36 -11.22 17.09 -36.60
C ASP A 36 -9.92 16.33 -36.27
N VAL A 37 -9.46 16.33 -35.01
CA VAL A 37 -8.31 15.52 -34.57
C VAL A 37 -8.83 14.23 -33.90
N VAL A 38 -8.39 13.07 -34.37
CA VAL A 38 -8.67 11.77 -33.74
C VAL A 38 -7.36 11.20 -33.25
N GLY A 39 -7.17 11.11 -31.93
CA GLY A 39 -5.97 10.53 -31.34
C GLY A 39 -6.04 10.40 -29.82
N PRO A 40 -5.08 9.67 -29.20
CA PRO A 40 -4.99 9.61 -27.75
C PRO A 40 -4.66 11.00 -27.18
N GLY A 41 -5.29 11.38 -26.08
CA GLY A 41 -4.89 12.54 -25.29
C GLY A 41 -3.75 12.17 -24.35
N GLU A 42 -2.63 12.85 -24.45
CA GLU A 42 -1.51 12.72 -23.52
C GLU A 42 -1.60 13.82 -22.46
N PHE A 43 -1.59 13.42 -21.19
CA PHE A 43 -1.72 14.33 -20.04
C PHE A 43 -0.42 14.27 -19.26
N SER A 44 0.30 15.38 -19.20
CA SER A 44 1.57 15.48 -18.48
C SER A 44 1.82 16.91 -18.02
N ASP A 45 2.36 17.07 -16.81
CA ASP A 45 2.86 18.36 -16.29
C ASP A 45 1.90 19.54 -16.43
N GLY A 46 0.62 19.32 -16.14
CA GLY A 46 -0.41 20.37 -16.25
C GLY A 46 -0.75 20.77 -17.68
N LYS A 47 -0.40 19.93 -18.67
CA LYS A 47 -0.70 20.13 -20.09
C LYS A 47 -1.40 18.90 -20.67
N VAL A 48 -2.16 19.12 -21.74
CA VAL A 48 -2.84 18.07 -22.49
C VAL A 48 -2.53 18.22 -23.97
N ARG A 49 -1.90 17.21 -24.56
CA ARG A 49 -1.60 17.13 -25.98
C ARG A 49 -2.62 16.23 -26.68
N HIS A 50 -3.18 16.72 -27.78
CA HIS A 50 -4.10 15.96 -28.63
C HIS A 50 -3.82 16.31 -30.10
N GLY A 51 -3.19 15.38 -30.83
CA GLY A 51 -2.56 15.67 -32.12
C GLY A 51 -1.42 16.67 -31.98
N ASP A 52 -1.41 17.70 -32.83
CA ASP A 52 -0.40 18.79 -32.80
C ASP A 52 -0.78 19.92 -31.83
N VAL A 53 -1.97 19.85 -31.21
CA VAL A 53 -2.46 20.89 -30.30
C VAL A 53 -2.09 20.56 -28.86
N ILE A 54 -1.55 21.55 -28.15
CA ILE A 54 -1.24 21.47 -26.72
C ILE A 54 -2.10 22.50 -25.99
N TRP A 55 -2.81 22.05 -24.97
CA TRP A 55 -3.59 22.88 -24.07
C TRP A 55 -2.93 22.95 -22.69
N ASP A 56 -2.91 24.13 -22.09
CA ASP A 56 -2.72 24.24 -20.65
C ASP A 56 -3.96 23.70 -19.91
N TRP A 57 -3.74 23.00 -18.80
CA TRP A 57 -4.80 22.29 -18.07
C TRP A 57 -5.94 23.21 -17.65
N ALA A 58 -5.62 24.39 -17.10
CA ALA A 58 -6.62 25.35 -16.65
C ALA A 58 -7.51 25.83 -17.79
N ASP A 59 -6.92 26.11 -18.96
CA ASP A 59 -7.64 26.57 -20.14
C ASP A 59 -8.54 25.47 -20.72
N LEU A 60 -8.05 24.24 -20.77
CA LEU A 60 -8.85 23.09 -21.19
C LEU A 60 -10.06 22.89 -20.27
N ILE A 61 -9.85 22.95 -18.96
CA ILE A 61 -10.93 22.78 -17.98
C ILE A 61 -11.95 23.91 -18.10
N GLN A 62 -11.51 25.16 -18.26
CA GLN A 62 -12.40 26.30 -18.47
C GLN A 62 -13.21 26.15 -19.78
N ALA A 63 -12.56 25.73 -20.87
CA ALA A 63 -13.21 25.49 -22.14
C ALA A 63 -14.24 24.35 -22.06
N ALA A 64 -13.89 23.24 -21.40
CA ALA A 64 -14.79 22.12 -21.17
C ALA A 64 -16.01 22.52 -20.32
N TYR A 65 -15.80 23.33 -19.28
CA TYR A 65 -16.88 23.88 -18.44
C TYR A 65 -17.85 24.75 -19.25
N LEU A 66 -17.34 25.69 -20.06
CA LEU A 66 -18.16 26.55 -20.92
C LEU A 66 -18.94 25.73 -21.97
N ASN A 67 -18.39 24.60 -22.40
CA ASN A 67 -19.06 23.66 -23.31
C ASN A 67 -19.93 22.62 -22.58
N ARG A 68 -20.20 22.81 -21.29
CA ARG A 68 -21.10 21.97 -20.47
C ARG A 68 -20.66 20.50 -20.41
N VAL A 69 -19.36 20.24 -20.48
CA VAL A 69 -18.77 18.93 -20.24
C VAL A 69 -18.78 18.66 -18.73
N SER A 70 -19.32 17.52 -18.30
CA SER A 70 -19.36 17.17 -16.88
C SER A 70 -17.96 16.79 -16.35
N LEU A 71 -17.48 17.57 -15.39
CA LEU A 71 -16.17 17.41 -14.73
C LEU A 71 -16.24 16.72 -13.35
N SER A 72 -17.39 16.13 -13.03
CA SER A 72 -17.56 15.31 -11.82
C SER A 72 -17.80 13.86 -12.20
N ALA A 73 -17.15 12.93 -11.50
CA ALA A 73 -17.30 11.50 -11.72
C ALA A 73 -17.22 10.74 -10.40
N THR A 74 -17.99 9.66 -10.32
CA THR A 74 -17.88 8.65 -9.28
C THR A 74 -17.16 7.44 -9.87
N GLY A 75 -16.20 6.89 -9.14
CA GLY A 75 -15.52 5.67 -9.54
C GLY A 75 -15.83 4.52 -8.59
N PHE A 76 -15.75 3.30 -9.10
CA PHE A 76 -16.02 2.10 -8.32
C PHE A 76 -15.10 0.97 -8.74
N TYR A 77 -14.65 0.19 -7.77
CA TYR A 77 -13.84 -1.00 -8.03
C TYR A 77 -14.27 -2.15 -7.13
N LYS A 78 -14.25 -3.34 -7.71
CA LYS A 78 -14.44 -4.62 -7.04
C LYS A 78 -13.36 -5.56 -7.55
N THR A 79 -12.56 -6.11 -6.64
CA THR A 79 -11.51 -7.06 -6.98
C THR A 79 -12.10 -8.27 -7.72
N PRO A 80 -11.57 -8.63 -8.90
CA PRO A 80 -12.05 -9.78 -9.67
C PRO A 80 -11.53 -11.10 -9.08
N ASP A 81 -12.08 -12.21 -9.57
CA ASP A 81 -11.57 -13.58 -9.39
C ASP A 81 -11.47 -14.13 -7.94
N ILE A 82 -12.00 -13.41 -6.96
CA ILE A 82 -12.10 -13.88 -5.57
C ILE A 82 -13.33 -14.79 -5.39
N HIS A 83 -13.09 -16.04 -4.98
CA HIS A 83 -14.13 -17.00 -4.62
C HIS A 83 -13.59 -18.02 -3.60
N PHE A 84 -14.33 -18.34 -2.54
CA PHE A 84 -13.88 -19.32 -1.55
C PHE A 84 -15.05 -20.02 -0.88
N ASP A 85 -15.07 -21.34 -0.93
CA ASP A 85 -16.01 -22.18 -0.18
C ASP A 85 -15.41 -22.52 1.19
N ARG A 86 -16.00 -21.93 2.24
CA ARG A 86 -15.58 -22.13 3.62
C ARG A 86 -15.83 -23.55 4.14
N ALA A 87 -16.84 -24.26 3.62
CA ALA A 87 -17.17 -25.59 4.10
C ALA A 87 -16.15 -26.63 3.60
N THR A 88 -15.63 -26.44 2.40
CA THR A 88 -14.65 -27.35 1.78
C THR A 88 -13.21 -26.84 1.87
N GLY A 89 -13.01 -25.57 2.21
CA GLY A 89 -11.69 -24.93 2.26
C GLY A 89 -11.07 -24.73 0.87
N LYS A 90 -11.89 -24.66 -0.19
CA LYS A 90 -11.43 -24.62 -1.59
C LYS A 90 -11.80 -23.32 -2.28
N GLY A 91 -10.93 -22.83 -3.16
CA GLY A 91 -11.12 -21.65 -4.00
C GLY A 91 -9.90 -20.73 -4.00
N GLN A 92 -10.09 -19.51 -4.48
CA GLN A 92 -9.13 -18.41 -4.50
C GLN A 92 -9.63 -17.26 -3.59
N PRO A 93 -9.26 -17.27 -2.29
CA PRO A 93 -9.68 -16.21 -1.36
C PRO A 93 -8.88 -14.90 -1.53
N PHE A 94 -7.72 -14.95 -2.18
CA PHE A 94 -6.82 -13.81 -2.36
C PHE A 94 -6.56 -13.54 -3.85
N TYR A 95 -6.44 -12.27 -4.20
CA TYR A 95 -6.19 -11.88 -5.59
C TYR A 95 -4.75 -12.15 -6.02
N TYR A 96 -3.79 -11.78 -5.17
CA TYR A 96 -2.36 -12.08 -5.32
C TYR A 96 -1.72 -12.29 -3.94
N TYR A 97 -0.43 -12.63 -3.92
CA TYR A 97 0.37 -12.76 -2.70
C TYR A 97 1.54 -11.78 -2.70
N ALA A 98 1.79 -11.17 -1.53
CA ALA A 98 2.95 -10.34 -1.26
C ALA A 98 4.03 -11.15 -0.53
N PHE A 99 5.25 -11.10 -1.05
CA PHE A 99 6.38 -11.87 -0.53
C PHE A 99 7.41 -10.96 0.13
N GLY A 100 8.28 -11.57 0.93
CA GLY A 100 9.37 -10.85 1.55
C GLY A 100 10.18 -11.78 2.42
N VAL A 101 11.43 -11.40 2.66
CA VAL A 101 12.36 -12.10 3.53
C VAL A 101 13.09 -11.08 4.38
N ALA A 102 13.29 -11.41 5.65
CA ALA A 102 14.12 -10.65 6.56
C ALA A 102 15.18 -11.59 7.14
N CYS A 103 16.41 -11.09 7.27
CA CYS A 103 17.49 -11.72 8.00
C CYS A 103 17.83 -10.82 9.19
N SER A 104 17.95 -11.41 10.37
CA SER A 104 18.23 -10.67 11.60
C SER A 104 19.38 -11.34 12.33
N GLU A 105 20.37 -10.54 12.71
CA GLU A 105 21.46 -10.95 13.58
C GLU A 105 21.18 -10.45 14.99
N VAL A 106 21.37 -11.32 15.99
CA VAL A 106 21.11 -11.02 17.39
C VAL A 106 22.28 -11.47 18.26
N VAL A 107 22.57 -10.71 19.30
CA VAL A 107 23.51 -11.07 20.36
C VAL A 107 22.71 -11.38 21.62
N VAL A 108 23.02 -12.48 22.30
CA VAL A 108 22.33 -12.93 23.51
C VAL A 108 23.34 -13.15 24.63
N ASP A 109 23.10 -12.54 25.79
CA ASP A 109 23.80 -12.86 27.03
C ASP A 109 23.24 -14.18 27.58
N THR A 110 24.07 -15.22 27.60
CA THR A 110 23.67 -16.56 28.02
C THR A 110 23.49 -16.71 29.53
N THR A 111 23.89 -15.71 30.32
CA THR A 111 23.78 -15.71 31.77
C THR A 111 22.52 -15.00 32.25
N THR A 112 22.07 -13.95 31.57
CA THR A 112 20.88 -13.15 31.93
C THR A 112 19.69 -13.39 31.03
N GLY A 113 19.92 -13.83 29.79
CA GLY A 113 18.90 -13.92 28.74
C GLY A 113 18.62 -12.59 28.03
N GLU A 114 19.30 -11.50 28.40
CA GLU A 114 19.21 -10.24 27.67
C GLU A 114 19.70 -10.41 26.23
N TYR A 115 19.06 -9.72 25.30
CA TYR A 115 19.43 -9.78 23.89
C TYR A 115 19.46 -8.39 23.27
N ARG A 116 20.17 -8.27 22.15
CA ARG A 116 20.19 -7.07 21.32
C ARG A 116 20.14 -7.47 19.85
N LEU A 117 19.25 -6.84 19.09
CA LEU A 117 19.25 -6.89 17.64
C LEU A 117 20.46 -6.13 17.11
N SER A 118 21.39 -6.80 16.43
CA SER A 118 22.63 -6.17 15.94
C SER A 118 22.49 -5.63 14.53
N GLN A 119 21.82 -6.37 13.64
CA GLN A 119 21.68 -6.03 12.23
C GLN A 119 20.38 -6.62 11.66
N VAL A 120 19.80 -5.92 10.68
CA VAL A 120 18.65 -6.40 9.89
C VAL A 120 18.83 -6.08 8.42
N ASP A 121 18.61 -7.07 7.56
CA ASP A 121 18.47 -6.92 6.12
C ASP A 121 17.11 -7.47 5.67
N ILE A 122 16.33 -6.66 4.96
CA ILE A 122 15.00 -7.01 4.46
C ILE A 122 14.97 -6.83 2.94
N LEU A 123 14.41 -7.83 2.25
CA LEU A 123 13.99 -7.73 0.85
C LEU A 123 12.48 -7.97 0.80
N HIS A 124 11.70 -6.97 0.38
CA HIS A 124 10.24 -7.06 0.38
C HIS A 124 9.65 -6.78 -1.00
N ASP A 125 8.75 -7.64 -1.46
CA ASP A 125 8.05 -7.51 -2.73
C ASP A 125 6.87 -6.54 -2.61
N VAL A 126 6.99 -5.41 -3.30
CA VAL A 126 6.02 -4.30 -3.28
C VAL A 126 5.33 -4.11 -4.62
N GLY A 127 5.52 -5.04 -5.55
CA GLY A 127 5.09 -4.85 -6.93
C GLY A 127 5.83 -3.66 -7.56
N ARG A 128 5.12 -2.90 -8.40
CA ARG A 128 5.51 -1.54 -8.77
C ARG A 128 5.02 -0.56 -7.71
N SER A 129 5.92 -0.19 -6.80
CA SER A 129 5.63 0.74 -5.70
C SER A 129 4.96 2.03 -6.18
N LEU A 130 3.89 2.45 -5.50
CA LEU A 130 3.26 3.75 -5.72
C LEU A 130 4.07 4.89 -5.10
N ASN A 131 4.70 4.62 -3.95
CA ASN A 131 5.59 5.56 -3.27
C ASN A 131 6.65 4.77 -2.47
N PRO A 132 7.87 4.63 -3.00
CA PRO A 132 8.93 3.84 -2.38
C PRO A 132 9.28 4.27 -0.95
N ALA A 133 9.18 5.57 -0.64
CA ALA A 133 9.49 6.07 0.69
C ALA A 133 8.45 5.67 1.73
N LEU A 134 7.17 5.63 1.36
CA LEU A 134 6.11 5.16 2.25
C LEU A 134 6.17 3.65 2.44
N ASP A 135 6.43 2.90 1.37
CA ASP A 135 6.55 1.44 1.44
C ASP A 135 7.73 1.04 2.32
N GLN A 136 8.86 1.72 2.18
CA GLN A 136 10.01 1.51 3.06
C GLN A 136 9.64 1.75 4.54
N GLY A 137 8.99 2.87 4.86
CA GLY A 137 8.58 3.17 6.24
C GLY A 137 7.56 2.16 6.80
N GLN A 138 6.66 1.63 5.96
CA GLN A 138 5.75 0.56 6.35
C GLN A 138 6.50 -0.74 6.67
N ILE A 139 7.50 -1.09 5.86
CA ILE A 139 8.30 -2.30 6.09
C ILE A 139 9.13 -2.17 7.37
N GLU A 140 9.78 -1.02 7.58
CA GLU A 140 10.54 -0.73 8.80
C GLU A 140 9.63 -0.81 10.04
N GLY A 141 8.49 -0.12 10.01
CA GLY A 141 7.52 -0.13 11.11
C GLY A 141 6.94 -1.52 11.38
N GLY A 142 6.55 -2.26 10.34
CA GLY A 142 6.01 -3.61 10.47
C GLY A 142 7.02 -4.60 11.03
N PHE A 143 8.28 -4.53 10.61
CA PHE A 143 9.34 -5.35 11.18
C PHE A 143 9.57 -5.05 12.66
N VAL A 144 9.67 -3.77 13.04
CA VAL A 144 9.88 -3.37 14.44
C VAL A 144 8.69 -3.78 15.32
N GLN A 145 7.48 -3.66 14.80
CA GLN A 145 6.28 -4.15 15.50
C GLN A 145 6.34 -5.67 15.71
N GLY A 146 6.80 -6.43 14.71
CA GLY A 146 6.97 -7.89 14.82
C GLY A 146 8.07 -8.30 15.79
N LEU A 147 9.17 -7.53 15.81
CA LEU A 147 10.23 -7.67 16.80
C LEU A 147 9.65 -7.56 18.22
N GLY A 148 8.90 -6.48 18.50
CA GLY A 148 8.25 -6.27 19.80
C GLY A 148 7.35 -7.43 20.19
N TRP A 149 6.43 -7.79 19.29
CA TRP A 149 5.46 -8.88 19.49
C TRP A 149 6.11 -10.21 19.92
N LEU A 150 7.24 -10.57 19.32
CA LEU A 150 7.89 -11.85 19.57
C LEU A 150 8.94 -11.82 20.68
N THR A 151 9.19 -10.67 21.32
CA THR A 151 10.32 -10.54 22.24
C THR A 151 10.01 -9.83 23.55
N THR A 152 9.42 -8.62 23.54
CA THR A 152 9.23 -7.79 24.73
C THR A 152 7.77 -7.55 25.08
N GLU A 153 6.87 -7.72 24.11
CA GLU A 153 5.44 -7.51 24.28
C GLU A 153 4.78 -8.75 24.88
N GLU A 154 4.47 -8.69 26.16
CA GLU A 154 3.78 -9.77 26.88
C GLU A 154 2.51 -9.24 27.56
N LEU A 155 1.39 -9.91 27.31
CA LEU A 155 0.15 -9.66 28.03
C LEU A 155 0.07 -10.54 29.27
N LEU A 156 -0.06 -9.92 30.44
CA LEU A 156 -0.08 -10.60 31.73
C LEU A 156 -1.42 -10.36 32.43
N TRP A 157 -1.97 -11.44 33.00
CA TRP A 157 -3.18 -11.40 33.83
C TRP A 157 -2.89 -11.94 35.22
N ASN A 158 -3.54 -11.37 36.23
CA ASN A 158 -3.47 -11.91 37.59
C ASN A 158 -4.49 -13.05 37.82
N GLU A 159 -4.45 -13.67 39.00
CA GLU A 159 -5.35 -14.78 39.37
C GLU A 159 -6.85 -14.40 39.36
N ALA A 160 -7.17 -13.11 39.49
CA ALA A 160 -8.54 -12.60 39.39
C ALA A 160 -8.98 -12.34 37.93
N GLY A 161 -8.12 -12.57 36.94
CA GLY A 161 -8.39 -12.34 35.53
C GLY A 161 -8.25 -10.88 35.08
N HIS A 162 -7.64 -10.01 35.90
CA HIS A 162 -7.37 -8.63 35.49
C HIS A 162 -6.08 -8.53 34.69
N LEU A 163 -6.11 -7.78 33.57
CA LEU A 163 -4.93 -7.42 32.79
C LEU A 163 -4.03 -6.49 33.62
N ILE A 164 -2.83 -6.93 33.93
CA ILE A 164 -1.85 -6.17 34.73
C ILE A 164 -0.80 -5.47 33.86
N SER A 165 -0.52 -5.96 32.65
CA SER A 165 0.31 -5.30 31.63
C SER A 165 -0.51 -4.24 30.86
N ASN A 166 -1.14 -3.32 31.59
CA ASN A 166 -2.15 -2.39 31.09
C ASN A 166 -1.64 -0.95 30.89
N SER A 167 -0.32 -0.74 30.90
CA SER A 167 0.29 0.57 30.70
C SER A 167 1.66 0.46 30.01
N PRO A 168 2.18 1.53 29.38
CA PRO A 168 3.54 1.53 28.81
C PRO A 168 4.65 1.29 29.85
N SER A 169 4.34 1.45 31.14
CA SER A 169 5.29 1.17 32.21
C SER A 169 5.50 -0.33 32.44
N ASN A 170 4.53 -1.18 32.07
CA ASN A 170 4.53 -2.63 32.32
C ASN A 170 4.17 -3.48 31.08
N TYR A 171 3.93 -2.85 29.93
CA TYR A 171 3.88 -3.46 28.60
C TYR A 171 4.97 -2.80 27.74
N LYS A 172 5.95 -3.59 27.30
CA LYS A 172 7.20 -3.08 26.70
C LYS A 172 7.19 -3.24 25.19
N ILE A 173 6.75 -2.18 24.50
CA ILE A 173 6.98 -2.05 23.05
C ILE A 173 8.45 -1.67 22.78
N PRO A 174 8.97 -1.95 21.58
CA PRO A 174 10.29 -1.49 21.16
C PRO A 174 10.43 0.02 21.24
N THR A 175 11.62 0.46 21.60
CA THR A 175 12.06 1.85 21.68
C THR A 175 13.03 2.16 20.54
N ALA A 176 13.39 3.44 20.40
CA ALA A 176 14.41 3.85 19.43
C ALA A 176 15.79 3.20 19.67
N PHE A 177 16.08 2.75 20.90
CA PHE A 177 17.35 2.11 21.26
C PHE A 177 17.40 0.62 20.90
N ASP A 178 16.24 0.02 20.58
CA ASP A 178 16.15 -1.37 20.16
C ASP A 178 16.39 -1.54 18.65
N ILE A 179 16.53 -0.43 17.93
CA ILE A 179 16.78 -0.37 16.49
C ILE A 179 18.29 -0.40 16.22
N PRO A 180 18.80 -1.36 15.43
CA PRO A 180 20.22 -1.40 15.09
C PRO A 180 20.61 -0.27 14.13
N ASP A 181 21.88 0.16 14.20
CA ASP A 181 22.45 1.12 13.22
C ASP A 181 22.40 0.56 11.79
N HIS A 182 22.58 -0.76 11.64
CA HIS A 182 22.37 -1.46 10.37
C HIS A 182 20.94 -1.99 10.30
N PHE A 183 20.06 -1.19 9.71
CA PHE A 183 18.70 -1.57 9.36
C PHE A 183 18.48 -1.27 7.88
N LYS A 184 18.58 -2.30 7.03
CA LYS A 184 18.52 -2.12 5.58
C LYS A 184 17.27 -2.74 5.00
N VAL A 185 16.44 -1.92 4.38
CA VAL A 185 15.28 -2.36 3.59
C VAL A 185 15.56 -2.18 2.11
N THR A 186 15.37 -3.26 1.34
CA THR A 186 15.44 -3.27 -0.11
C THR A 186 14.07 -3.63 -0.67
N LEU A 187 13.58 -2.81 -1.60
CA LEU A 187 12.33 -3.06 -2.29
C LEU A 187 12.58 -3.96 -3.51
N PHE A 188 11.95 -5.12 -3.55
CA PHE A 188 11.86 -5.96 -4.73
C PHE A 188 10.74 -5.41 -5.62
N GLN A 189 11.14 -4.89 -6.79
CA GLN A 189 10.25 -4.18 -7.71
C GLN A 189 10.08 -4.96 -9.00
N GLU A 190 9.10 -5.84 -9.01
CA GLU A 190 8.61 -6.53 -10.21
C GLU A 190 7.12 -6.24 -10.36
N ASP A 191 6.62 -6.13 -11.58
CA ASP A 191 5.20 -5.86 -11.78
C ASP A 191 4.34 -6.97 -11.14
N ASN A 192 3.30 -6.57 -10.42
CA ASN A 192 2.28 -7.50 -9.98
C ASN A 192 1.65 -8.18 -11.21
N PRO A 193 1.63 -9.53 -11.29
CA PRO A 193 1.00 -10.24 -12.41
C PRO A 193 -0.49 -9.92 -12.53
N GLU A 194 -1.12 -9.57 -11.40
CA GLU A 194 -2.51 -9.12 -11.37
C GLU A 194 -2.63 -7.62 -11.66
N ALA A 195 -3.72 -7.24 -12.34
CA ALA A 195 -4.00 -5.87 -12.79
C ALA A 195 -4.51 -4.96 -11.64
N THR A 196 -3.69 -4.86 -10.61
CA THR A 196 -3.81 -3.88 -9.52
C THR A 196 -3.45 -2.47 -10.01
N VAL A 197 -3.73 -1.46 -9.19
CA VAL A 197 -3.41 -0.07 -9.53
C VAL A 197 -1.93 0.08 -9.85
N PHE A 198 -1.62 0.45 -11.10
CA PHE A 198 -0.25 0.56 -11.61
C PHE A 198 0.66 -0.66 -11.34
N HIS A 199 0.10 -1.88 -11.20
CA HIS A 199 0.83 -3.10 -10.85
C HIS A 199 1.52 -3.09 -9.46
N SER A 200 1.01 -2.31 -8.50
CA SER A 200 1.50 -2.30 -7.12
C SER A 200 1.11 -3.56 -6.33
N LYS A 201 1.76 -3.78 -5.19
CA LYS A 201 1.30 -4.74 -4.18
C LYS A 201 1.08 -4.05 -2.83
N ALA A 202 0.18 -4.61 -2.04
CA ALA A 202 -0.12 -4.15 -0.70
C ALA A 202 1.05 -4.43 0.27
N VAL A 203 1.37 -3.45 1.11
CA VAL A 203 2.53 -3.48 2.03
C VAL A 203 2.16 -3.20 3.50
N GLY A 204 0.88 -3.02 3.83
CA GLY A 204 0.47 -2.62 5.18
C GLY A 204 0.73 -3.69 6.25
N GLU A 205 0.14 -4.87 6.11
CA GLU A 205 0.31 -6.02 7.02
C GLU A 205 1.43 -7.00 6.60
N PRO A 206 1.72 -7.23 5.30
CA PRO A 206 2.70 -8.24 4.89
C PRO A 206 4.10 -8.15 5.53
N PRO A 207 4.65 -6.97 5.87
CA PRO A 207 5.94 -6.86 6.55
C PRO A 207 5.95 -7.33 8.02
N LEU A 208 4.80 -7.35 8.70
CA LEU A 208 4.68 -7.83 10.08
C LEU A 208 4.63 -9.37 10.15
N LYS A 209 4.18 -10.05 9.08
CA LYS A 209 3.97 -11.52 9.00
C LYS A 209 3.34 -12.11 10.28
N LEU A 210 2.07 -11.77 10.51
CA LEU A 210 1.20 -12.35 11.54
C LEU A 210 0.94 -13.85 11.35
#